data_AF-A0A0C2M9X4-F1
#
_entry.id   AF-A0A0C2M9X4-F1
#
_cell.length_a   1.000
_cell.length_b   1.000
_cell.length_c   1.000
_cell.angle_alpha   90.00
_cell.angle_beta   90.00
_cell.angle_gamma   90.00
#
_symmetry.space_group_name_H-M   'P 1'
#
loop_
_entity.id
_entity.type
_entity.pdbx_description
1 polymer ?
#
loop_
_entity_poly.entity_id
_entity_poly.type
_entity_poly.pdbx_seq_one_letter_code
_entity_poly.pdbx_strand_id
1 'polypeptide(L)'
;MMNKCKETEGAQERRGTCVSGRCTCPYEYSGAYCETLTVPTVRCSDISKCMVKVYDSNEHVGCNIPVTLVEKLDESTSYFALSCQMIHQNCLRSFMIHINNNVKHIDRITLKRLDPQQDCSQDPNLYFRKRLVKVCGITSAVTIVFYSITILLHYLFLRWRSNRGLRRQRLREWVFNYRGPYDTQTITVDE
;
A
#
# COMPACT_ATOMS: atom_id res chain seq x y z
N MET A 1 -24.24 56.37 -23.75
CA MET A 1 -22.97 55.59 -23.75
C MET A 1 -23.28 54.21 -23.19
N MET A 2 -23.26 53.19 -24.05
CA MET A 2 -23.47 51.80 -23.62
C MET A 2 -22.27 51.36 -22.77
N ASN A 3 -22.50 50.87 -21.54
CA ASN A 3 -21.44 50.32 -20.72
C ASN A 3 -20.98 49.00 -21.34
N LYS A 4 -19.79 48.98 -21.94
CA LYS A 4 -19.20 47.79 -22.60
C LYS A 4 -19.13 46.54 -21.73
N CYS A 5 -19.20 46.65 -20.39
CA CYS A 5 -19.32 45.48 -19.51
C CYS A 5 -20.63 44.67 -19.77
N LYS A 6 -21.66 45.28 -20.37
CA LYS A 6 -23.01 44.69 -20.55
C LYS A 6 -23.28 44.16 -21.97
N GLU A 7 -22.38 44.44 -22.92
CA GLU A 7 -22.56 44.05 -24.34
C GLU A 7 -22.29 42.56 -24.61
N THR A 8 -21.96 41.78 -23.58
CA THR A 8 -21.95 40.30 -23.64
C THR A 8 -23.30 39.70 -23.20
N GLU A 9 -24.41 40.42 -23.27
CA GLU A 9 -25.77 39.86 -23.23
C GLU A 9 -26.04 39.07 -24.52
N GLY A 10 -25.44 37.88 -24.62
CA GLY A 10 -25.56 36.97 -25.78
C GLY A 10 -24.44 35.94 -25.87
N ALA A 11 -23.30 36.18 -25.22
CA ALA A 11 -22.28 35.17 -24.97
C ALA A 11 -22.49 34.59 -23.57
N GLN A 12 -22.41 33.27 -23.43
CA GLN A 12 -22.84 32.50 -22.25
C GLN A 12 -21.99 32.69 -20.97
N GLU A 13 -21.34 33.84 -20.78
CA GLU A 13 -20.49 34.14 -19.62
C GLU A 13 -20.63 35.62 -19.22
N ARG A 14 -21.39 35.88 -18.15
CA ARG A 14 -21.33 37.16 -17.42
C ARG A 14 -19.99 37.20 -16.66
N ARG A 15 -18.96 37.83 -17.21
CA ARG A 15 -17.59 37.82 -16.66
C ARG A 15 -17.29 38.88 -15.60
N GLY A 16 -18.30 39.53 -15.00
CA GLY A 16 -18.10 40.50 -13.92
C GLY A 16 -19.32 41.35 -13.59
N THR A 17 -19.24 42.10 -12.49
CA THR A 17 -20.28 43.04 -12.06
C THR A 17 -19.89 44.46 -12.42
N CYS A 18 -20.77 45.23 -13.05
CA CYS A 18 -20.52 46.62 -13.39
C CYS A 18 -21.21 47.54 -12.39
N VAL A 19 -20.44 48.37 -11.70
CA VAL A 19 -20.95 49.39 -10.76
C VAL A 19 -20.37 50.73 -11.18
N SER A 20 -21.25 51.67 -11.56
CA SER A 20 -20.89 53.05 -11.93
C SER A 20 -19.82 53.17 -13.01
N GLY A 21 -19.89 52.33 -14.06
CA GLY A 21 -18.99 52.38 -15.21
C GLY A 21 -17.62 51.72 -14.99
N ARG A 22 -17.36 51.15 -13.80
CA ARG A 22 -16.23 50.24 -13.53
C ARG A 22 -16.72 48.80 -13.47
N CYS A 23 -16.02 47.88 -14.15
CA CYS A 23 -16.28 46.45 -14.00
C CYS A 23 -15.43 45.89 -12.84
N THR A 24 -16.04 45.08 -11.99
CA THR A 24 -15.40 44.23 -10.99
C THR A 24 -15.37 42.81 -11.53
N CYS A 25 -14.16 42.27 -11.76
CA CYS A 25 -13.97 40.97 -12.37
C CYS A 25 -13.90 39.85 -11.32
N PRO A 26 -14.39 38.64 -11.64
CA PRO A 26 -14.09 37.42 -10.90
C PRO A 26 -12.58 37.17 -10.89
N TYR A 27 -12.10 36.39 -9.92
CA TYR A 27 -10.66 36.13 -9.73
C TYR A 27 -9.95 35.55 -10.96
N GLU A 28 -10.70 34.89 -11.86
CA GLU A 28 -10.20 34.27 -13.10
C GLU A 28 -9.96 35.27 -14.23
N TYR A 29 -10.38 36.53 -14.06
CA TYR A 29 -10.35 37.55 -15.09
C TYR A 29 -9.78 38.88 -14.57
N SER A 30 -9.09 39.62 -15.44
CA SER A 30 -8.58 40.97 -15.21
C SER A 30 -8.77 41.85 -16.45
N GLY A 31 -8.43 43.13 -16.33
CA GLY A 31 -8.65 44.14 -17.37
C GLY A 31 -9.79 45.09 -17.03
N ALA A 32 -9.88 46.20 -17.76
CA ALA A 32 -10.89 47.23 -17.51
C ALA A 32 -12.33 46.72 -17.76
N TYR A 33 -12.46 45.66 -18.56
CA TYR A 33 -13.69 45.01 -18.99
C TYR A 33 -13.72 43.49 -18.74
N CYS A 34 -12.86 42.97 -17.86
CA CYS A 34 -12.73 41.53 -17.56
C CYS A 34 -12.42 40.67 -18.80
N GLU A 35 -11.68 41.24 -19.74
CA GLU A 35 -11.33 40.66 -21.03
C GLU A 35 -10.14 39.71 -20.96
N THR A 36 -9.28 39.85 -19.95
CA THR A 36 -8.03 39.10 -19.81
C THR A 36 -8.24 37.94 -18.85
N LEU A 37 -7.97 36.71 -19.28
CA LEU A 37 -7.98 35.55 -18.39
C LEU A 37 -6.69 35.53 -17.56
N THR A 38 -6.78 35.42 -16.24
CA THR A 38 -5.63 35.38 -15.33
C THR A 38 -5.30 33.97 -14.87
N VAL A 39 -6.24 33.04 -14.97
CA VAL A 39 -6.08 31.67 -14.48
C VAL A 39 -5.92 30.72 -15.67
N PRO A 40 -4.88 29.86 -15.68
CA PRO A 40 -4.70 28.88 -16.75
C PRO A 40 -5.88 27.91 -16.84
N THR A 41 -6.39 27.71 -18.05
CA THR A 41 -7.48 26.74 -18.33
C THR A 41 -7.01 25.29 -18.34
N VAL A 42 -5.70 25.08 -18.41
CA VAL A 42 -5.07 23.77 -18.56
C VAL A 42 -5.08 23.02 -17.22
N ARG A 43 -5.56 21.77 -17.21
CA ARG A 43 -5.53 20.91 -16.03
C ARG A 43 -4.55 19.76 -16.20
N CYS A 44 -3.98 19.29 -15.09
CA CYS A 44 -3.13 18.10 -15.08
C CYS A 44 -3.84 16.85 -15.64
N SER A 45 -5.15 16.73 -15.41
CA SER A 45 -5.99 15.63 -15.91
C SER A 45 -5.96 15.53 -17.44
N ASP A 46 -5.94 16.66 -18.13
CA ASP A 46 -6.09 16.73 -19.58
C ASP A 46 -4.84 16.21 -20.27
N ILE A 47 -3.68 16.41 -19.64
CA ILE A 47 -2.36 16.03 -20.17
C ILE A 47 -1.94 14.64 -19.70
N SER A 48 -2.44 14.17 -18.55
CA SER A 48 -2.07 12.89 -17.94
C SER A 48 -2.10 11.70 -18.91
N LYS A 49 -3.13 11.62 -19.77
CA LYS A 49 -3.31 10.52 -20.74
C LYS A 49 -2.21 10.49 -21.81
N CYS A 50 -1.75 11.64 -22.28
CA CYS A 50 -0.67 11.69 -23.26
C CYS A 50 0.68 11.37 -22.64
N MET A 51 0.88 11.77 -21.37
CA MET A 51 2.16 11.59 -20.68
C MET A 51 2.47 10.12 -20.40
N VAL A 52 1.47 9.24 -20.41
CA VAL A 52 1.68 7.78 -20.32
C VAL A 52 2.66 7.30 -21.39
N LYS A 53 2.51 7.77 -22.64
CA LYS A 53 3.42 7.39 -23.74
C LYS A 53 4.84 7.87 -23.48
N VAL A 54 4.99 9.12 -23.05
CA VAL A 54 6.28 9.72 -22.68
C VAL A 54 6.99 8.86 -21.62
N TYR A 55 6.26 8.30 -20.66
CA TYR A 55 6.84 7.45 -19.62
C TYR A 55 7.26 6.06 -20.12
N ASP A 56 6.54 5.50 -21.09
CA ASP A 56 6.76 4.14 -21.58
C ASP A 56 7.79 4.08 -22.72
N SER A 57 7.86 5.10 -23.60
CA SER A 57 8.69 5.09 -24.81
C SER A 57 9.88 6.05 -24.79
N ASN A 58 10.14 6.75 -23.67
CA ASN A 58 11.14 7.84 -23.58
C ASN A 58 10.99 8.89 -24.71
N GLU A 59 9.76 9.07 -25.21
CA GLU A 59 9.45 10.12 -26.17
C GLU A 59 9.61 11.49 -25.50
N HIS A 60 10.22 12.43 -26.22
CA HIS A 60 10.41 13.80 -25.73
C HIS A 60 9.25 14.73 -26.16
N VAL A 61 8.10 14.14 -26.52
CA VAL A 61 6.91 14.86 -26.97
C VAL A 61 5.67 14.19 -26.38
N GLY A 62 4.82 14.96 -25.71
CA GLY A 62 3.55 14.51 -25.14
C GLY A 62 2.42 15.45 -25.52
N CYS A 63 1.30 14.95 -26.04
CA CYS A 63 0.21 15.77 -26.61
C CYS A 63 0.70 16.81 -27.67
N ASN A 64 1.70 16.47 -28.50
CA ASN A 64 2.37 17.41 -29.43
C ASN A 64 3.09 18.59 -28.75
N ILE A 65 3.36 18.49 -27.45
CA ILE A 65 4.08 19.49 -26.67
C ILE A 65 5.47 18.93 -26.35
N PRO A 66 6.54 19.71 -26.50
CA PRO A 66 7.88 19.27 -26.16
C PRO A 66 8.01 18.99 -24.66
N VAL A 67 8.61 17.85 -24.34
CA VAL A 67 8.90 17.41 -22.97
C VAL A 67 10.41 17.43 -22.75
N THR A 68 10.85 18.15 -21.72
CA THR A 68 12.24 18.21 -21.31
C THR A 68 12.43 17.50 -19.98
N LEU A 69 13.33 16.51 -19.94
CA LEU A 69 13.69 15.82 -18.70
C LEU A 69 14.64 16.65 -17.85
N VAL A 70 14.31 16.79 -16.57
CA VAL A 70 15.09 17.53 -15.57
C VAL A 70 15.32 16.67 -14.34
N GLU A 71 16.42 16.92 -13.62
CA GLU A 71 16.70 16.17 -12.38
C GLU A 71 15.76 16.59 -11.25
N LYS A 72 15.45 17.89 -11.18
CA LYS A 72 14.52 18.47 -10.22
C LYS A 72 13.60 19.43 -10.95
N LEU A 73 12.34 19.48 -10.50
CA LEU A 73 11.41 20.51 -10.92
C LEU A 73 11.70 21.74 -10.06
N ASP A 74 12.42 22.69 -10.64
CA ASP A 74 12.64 23.99 -9.99
C ASP A 74 11.38 24.84 -10.05
N GLU A 75 11.21 25.73 -9.07
CA GLU A 75 10.21 26.80 -9.17
C GLU A 75 10.54 27.65 -10.39
N SER A 76 9.71 27.50 -11.42
CA SER A 76 9.99 28.08 -12.72
C SER A 76 10.07 29.61 -12.66
N THR A 77 10.91 30.20 -13.49
CA THR A 77 10.88 31.65 -13.81
C THR A 77 9.74 32.05 -14.74
N SER A 78 8.89 31.10 -15.19
CA SER A 78 7.74 31.38 -16.04
C SER A 78 6.56 31.96 -15.25
N TYR A 79 5.85 32.91 -15.86
CA TYR A 79 4.71 33.61 -15.26
C TYR A 79 3.60 32.68 -14.73
N PHE A 80 3.38 31.54 -15.41
CA PHE A 80 2.44 30.51 -14.96
C PHE A 80 3.04 29.12 -15.17
N ALA A 81 3.31 28.42 -14.08
CA ALA A 81 3.66 27.01 -14.11
C ALA A 81 2.74 26.21 -13.19
N LEU A 82 2.28 25.07 -13.70
CA LEU A 82 1.42 24.15 -12.96
C LEU A 82 2.19 22.87 -12.66
N SER A 83 2.37 22.56 -11.38
CA SER A 83 2.99 21.31 -10.94
C SER A 83 1.94 20.20 -10.87
N CYS A 84 2.25 19.07 -11.50
CA CYS A 84 1.36 17.92 -11.64
C CYS A 84 2.05 16.64 -11.16
N GLN A 85 1.27 15.76 -10.53
CA GLN A 85 1.73 14.45 -10.08
C GLN A 85 0.71 13.38 -10.48
N MET A 86 1.20 12.21 -10.88
CA MET A 86 0.37 11.06 -11.19
C MET A 86 1.09 9.75 -10.88
N ILE A 87 0.32 8.67 -10.68
CA ILE A 87 0.88 7.34 -10.45
C ILE A 87 0.87 6.58 -11.78
N HIS A 88 2.04 6.07 -12.18
CA HIS A 88 2.20 5.20 -13.34
C HIS A 88 3.12 4.03 -13.00
N GLN A 89 2.67 2.80 -13.24
CA GLN A 89 3.41 1.57 -12.91
C GLN A 89 3.96 1.55 -11.47
N ASN A 90 3.11 1.90 -10.48
CA ASN A 90 3.47 1.96 -9.05
C ASN A 90 4.56 2.98 -8.69
N CYS A 91 4.86 3.90 -9.60
CA CYS A 91 5.79 5.00 -9.41
C CYS A 91 5.07 6.35 -9.50
N LEU A 92 5.42 7.26 -8.61
CA LEU A 92 5.02 8.65 -8.65
C LEU A 92 5.80 9.35 -9.77
N ARG A 93 5.08 9.89 -10.75
CA ARG A 93 5.63 10.71 -11.84
C ARG A 93 5.23 12.15 -11.61
N SER A 94 6.23 13.02 -11.53
CA SER A 94 6.05 14.46 -11.31
C SER A 94 6.50 15.23 -12.55
N PHE A 95 5.64 16.11 -13.04
CA PHE A 95 5.93 16.97 -14.20
C PHE A 95 5.32 18.35 -13.99
N MET A 96 5.84 19.34 -14.70
CA MET A 96 5.39 20.72 -14.60
C MET A 96 5.09 21.26 -15.99
N ILE A 97 3.96 21.95 -16.09
CA ILE A 97 3.45 22.51 -17.34
C ILE A 97 3.78 24.00 -17.34
N HIS A 98 4.57 24.46 -18.30
CA HIS A 98 4.86 25.87 -18.48
C HIS A 98 3.85 26.47 -19.44
N ILE A 99 3.15 27.50 -19.00
CA ILE A 99 2.07 28.14 -19.75
C ILE A 99 2.56 29.51 -20.20
N ASN A 100 2.28 29.83 -21.46
CA ASN A 100 2.64 31.11 -22.06
C ASN A 100 1.89 32.27 -21.39
N ASN A 101 2.39 33.49 -21.54
CA ASN A 101 1.86 34.74 -20.98
C ASN A 101 0.40 35.02 -21.36
N ASN A 102 -0.08 34.42 -22.45
CA ASN A 102 -1.47 34.53 -22.90
C ASN A 102 -2.42 33.54 -22.19
N VAL A 103 -1.92 32.74 -21.24
CA VAL A 103 -2.68 31.83 -20.35
C VAL A 103 -3.48 30.72 -21.07
N LYS A 104 -3.41 30.67 -22.41
CA LYS A 104 -4.16 29.75 -23.29
C LYS A 104 -3.35 28.58 -23.86
N HIS A 105 -2.04 28.73 -23.99
CA HIS A 105 -1.20 27.74 -24.67
C HIS A 105 -0.08 27.25 -23.76
N ILE A 106 0.14 25.95 -23.81
CA ILE A 106 1.24 25.28 -23.15
C ILE A 106 2.47 25.49 -24.02
N ASP A 107 3.53 26.03 -23.43
CA ASP A 107 4.79 26.28 -24.11
C ASP A 107 5.64 25.00 -24.13
N ARG A 108 5.83 24.41 -22.94
CA ARG A 108 6.61 23.18 -22.76
C ARG A 108 6.21 22.45 -21.48
N ILE A 109 6.58 21.18 -21.39
CA ILE A 109 6.42 20.36 -20.19
C ILE A 109 7.81 19.95 -19.68
N THR A 110 8.08 20.15 -18.40
CA THR A 110 9.27 19.61 -17.73
C THR A 110 8.90 18.35 -16.98
N LEU A 111 9.65 17.28 -17.17
CA LEU A 111 9.42 16.00 -16.52
C LEU A 111 10.57 15.71 -15.56
N LYS A 112 10.26 15.47 -14.27
CA LYS A 112 11.27 15.01 -13.31
C LYS A 112 11.75 13.62 -13.74
N ARG A 113 13.07 13.43 -13.78
CA ARG A 113 13.66 12.09 -13.89
C ARG A 113 13.16 11.23 -12.72
N LEU A 114 12.76 10.01 -13.06
CA LEU A 114 12.29 9.05 -12.06
C LEU A 114 13.48 8.53 -11.26
N ASP A 115 13.39 8.62 -9.94
CA ASP A 115 14.26 7.89 -9.02
C ASP A 115 13.53 6.62 -8.54
N PRO A 116 13.93 5.41 -8.98
CA PRO A 116 13.27 4.16 -8.59
C PRO A 116 13.31 3.86 -7.08
N GLN A 117 14.25 4.43 -6.33
CA GLN A 117 14.32 4.20 -4.88
C GLN A 117 13.35 5.09 -4.10
N GLN A 118 13.14 6.32 -4.58
CA GLN A 118 12.34 7.32 -3.88
C GLN A 118 10.92 7.42 -4.42
N ASP A 119 10.76 7.38 -5.73
CA ASP A 119 9.51 7.67 -6.43
C ASP A 119 8.69 6.41 -6.70
N CYS A 120 9.29 5.21 -6.68
CA CYS A 120 8.58 3.96 -6.86
C CYS A 120 8.31 3.26 -5.53
N SER A 121 7.07 2.81 -5.34
CA SER A 121 6.81 1.81 -4.31
C SER A 121 7.54 0.52 -4.69
N GLN A 122 8.60 0.19 -3.95
CA GLN A 122 9.18 -1.14 -4.03
C GLN A 122 8.08 -2.13 -3.62
N ASP A 123 7.75 -3.01 -4.57
CA ASP A 123 6.68 -3.99 -4.52
C ASP A 123 6.34 -4.45 -3.07
N PRO A 124 5.30 -3.88 -2.43
CA PRO A 124 5.01 -4.12 -1.02
C PRO A 124 4.72 -5.61 -0.76
N ASN A 125 4.35 -6.34 -1.83
CA ASN A 125 4.09 -7.77 -1.78
C ASN A 125 5.34 -8.62 -1.65
N LEU A 126 6.49 -8.23 -2.21
CA LEU A 126 7.63 -9.15 -2.28
C LEU A 126 8.32 -9.30 -0.91
N TYR A 127 8.44 -8.20 -0.17
CA TYR A 127 8.97 -8.22 1.19
C TYR A 127 8.00 -8.89 2.17
N PHE A 128 6.72 -8.54 2.10
CA PHE A 128 5.69 -9.13 2.95
C PHE A 128 5.55 -10.63 2.70
N ARG A 129 5.51 -11.07 1.44
CA ARG A 129 5.44 -12.49 1.06
C ARG A 129 6.68 -13.26 1.48
N LYS A 130 7.89 -12.71 1.31
CA LYS A 130 9.13 -13.33 1.83
C LYS A 130 9.09 -13.47 3.35
N ARG A 131 8.61 -12.47 4.07
CA ARG A 131 8.49 -12.50 5.53
C ARG A 131 7.43 -13.52 5.97
N LEU A 132 6.29 -13.57 5.30
CA LEU A 132 5.18 -14.46 5.62
C LEU A 132 5.55 -15.94 5.36
N VAL A 133 6.23 -16.24 4.25
CA VAL A 133 6.75 -17.60 3.97
C VAL A 133 7.77 -18.03 5.02
N LYS A 134 8.67 -17.14 5.45
CA LYS A 134 9.64 -17.44 6.53
C LYS A 134 8.93 -17.72 7.86
N VAL A 135 7.96 -16.89 8.24
CA VAL A 135 7.22 -17.07 9.49
C VAL A 135 6.40 -18.36 9.46
N CYS A 136 5.67 -18.65 8.38
CA CYS A 136 4.95 -19.91 8.21
C CYS A 136 5.88 -21.13 8.26
N GLY A 137 7.05 -21.07 7.62
CA GLY A 137 8.02 -22.16 7.66
C GLY A 137 8.54 -22.45 9.07
N ILE A 138 8.86 -21.40 9.85
CA ILE A 138 9.33 -21.54 11.22
C ILE A 138 8.23 -22.11 12.12
N THR A 139 7.00 -21.59 12.04
CA THR A 139 5.91 -22.07 12.90
C THR A 139 5.56 -23.52 12.61
N SER A 140 5.54 -23.95 11.35
CA SER A 140 5.32 -25.36 10.99
C SER A 140 6.43 -26.29 11.50
N ALA A 141 7.71 -25.88 11.41
CA ALA A 141 8.81 -26.69 11.92
C ALA A 141 8.74 -26.87 13.45
N VAL A 142 8.45 -25.79 14.17
CA VAL A 142 8.32 -25.82 15.64
C VAL A 142 7.16 -26.71 16.08
N THR A 143 5.99 -26.60 15.44
CA THR A 143 4.84 -27.44 15.80
C THR A 143 5.12 -28.93 15.56
N ILE A 144 5.76 -29.30 14.44
CA ILE A 144 6.14 -30.68 14.16
C ILE A 144 7.08 -31.24 15.23
N VAL A 145 8.10 -30.47 15.64
CA VAL A 145 9.03 -30.89 16.70
C VAL A 145 8.29 -31.07 18.03
N PHE A 146 7.43 -30.12 18.41
CA PHE A 146 6.64 -30.22 19.64
C PHE A 146 5.72 -31.45 19.64
N TYR A 147 4.99 -31.71 18.55
CA TYR A 147 4.16 -32.90 18.42
C TYR A 147 4.97 -34.20 18.48
N SER A 148 6.15 -34.22 17.84
CA SER A 148 7.03 -35.39 17.87
C SER A 148 7.51 -35.70 19.29
N ILE A 149 7.90 -34.67 20.05
CA ILE A 149 8.34 -34.82 21.44
C ILE A 149 7.18 -35.27 22.33
N THR A 150 5.98 -34.68 22.20
CA THR A 150 4.83 -35.05 23.03
C THR A 150 4.38 -36.49 22.77
N ILE A 151 4.37 -36.93 21.51
CA ILE A 151 4.07 -38.32 21.15
C ILE A 151 5.12 -39.27 21.74
N LEU A 152 6.41 -38.93 21.64
CA LEU A 152 7.49 -39.73 22.20
C LEU A 152 7.37 -39.86 23.73
N LEU A 153 7.12 -38.75 24.42
CA LEU A 153 6.90 -38.73 25.87
C LEU A 153 5.67 -39.55 26.26
N HIS A 154 4.58 -39.45 25.50
CA HIS A 154 3.37 -40.23 25.73
C HIS A 154 3.63 -41.73 25.57
N TYR A 155 4.36 -42.12 24.52
CA TYR A 155 4.77 -43.51 24.30
C TYR A 155 5.65 -44.03 25.44
N LEU A 156 6.65 -43.26 25.88
CA LEU A 156 7.51 -43.62 27.01
C LEU A 156 6.70 -43.75 28.30
N PHE A 157 5.74 -42.87 28.54
CA PHE A 157 4.85 -42.93 29.70
C PHE A 157 3.97 -44.20 29.68
N LEU A 158 3.36 -44.53 28.55
CA LEU A 158 2.57 -45.76 28.39
C LEU A 158 3.45 -47.01 28.59
N ARG A 159 4.64 -47.05 27.99
CA ARG A 159 5.60 -48.15 28.15
C ARG A 159 6.03 -48.31 29.60
N TRP A 160 6.32 -47.21 30.28
CA TRP A 160 6.69 -47.22 31.70
C TRP A 160 5.54 -47.67 32.60
N ARG A 161 4.30 -47.23 32.33
CA ARG A 161 3.10 -47.69 33.05
C ARG A 161 2.88 -49.19 32.89
N SER A 162 3.02 -49.72 31.67
CA SER A 162 2.94 -51.16 31.40
C SER A 162 4.00 -51.94 32.18
N ASN A 163 5.26 -51.50 32.15
CA ASN A 163 6.35 -52.12 32.92
C ASN A 163 6.12 -52.07 34.44
N ARG A 164 5.53 -50.99 34.97
CA ARG A 164 5.11 -50.92 36.38
C ARG A 164 4.00 -51.93 36.69
N GLY A 165 3.05 -52.14 35.78
CA GLY A 165 2.02 -53.18 35.89
C GLY A 165 2.63 -54.58 36.03
N LEU A 166 3.55 -54.95 35.13
CA LEU A 166 4.26 -56.23 35.20
C LEU A 166 5.08 -56.41 36.47
N ARG A 167 5.75 -55.36 36.97
CA ARG A 167 6.47 -55.43 38.25
C ARG A 167 5.52 -55.69 39.43
N ARG A 168 4.34 -55.06 39.43
CA ARG A 168 3.33 -55.28 40.47
C ARG A 168 2.75 -56.70 40.45
N GLN A 169 2.53 -57.28 39.26
CA GLN A 169 2.08 -58.67 39.15
C GLN A 169 3.12 -59.65 39.70
N ARG A 170 4.40 -59.50 39.29
CA ARG A 170 5.50 -60.33 39.83
C ARG A 170 5.64 -60.21 41.36
N LEU A 171 5.45 -59.03 41.92
CA LEU A 171 5.44 -58.83 43.38
C LEU A 171 4.27 -59.57 44.05
N ARG A 172 3.08 -59.59 43.45
CA ARG A 172 1.94 -60.33 44.01
C ARG A 172 2.18 -61.84 43.95
N GLU A 173 2.65 -62.36 42.83
CA GLU A 173 3.00 -63.79 42.69
C GLU A 173 4.06 -64.22 43.71
N TRP A 174 5.06 -63.37 43.95
CA TRP A 174 6.08 -63.63 44.96
C TRP A 174 5.50 -63.67 46.39
N VAL A 175 4.62 -62.73 46.74
CA VAL A 175 3.94 -62.72 48.06
C VAL A 175 3.05 -63.94 48.26
N PHE A 176 2.33 -64.39 47.22
CA PHE A 176 1.52 -65.61 47.30
C PHE A 176 2.35 -66.89 47.43
N ASN A 177 3.47 -67.00 46.70
CA ASN A 177 4.37 -68.16 46.82
C ASN A 177 5.10 -68.24 48.16
N TYR A 178 5.31 -67.11 48.85
CA TYR A 178 5.96 -67.09 50.17
C TYR A 178 5.01 -67.22 51.36
N ARG A 179 3.69 -67.07 51.16
CA ARG A 179 2.69 -67.52 52.14
C ARG A 179 2.50 -69.03 51.98
N GLY A 180 3.34 -69.79 52.68
CA GLY A 180 3.13 -71.24 52.84
C GLY A 180 1.76 -71.56 53.45
N PRO A 181 1.30 -72.82 53.34
CA PRO A 181 0.03 -73.26 53.92
C PRO A 181 0.09 -73.10 55.44
N TYR A 182 -0.77 -72.25 55.99
CA TYR A 182 -1.03 -72.28 57.42
C TYR A 182 -1.91 -73.50 57.69
N ASP A 183 -1.39 -74.45 58.45
CA ASP A 183 -2.13 -75.60 58.95
C ASP A 183 -3.41 -75.13 59.66
N THR A 184 -4.56 -75.50 59.09
CA THR A 184 -5.84 -75.45 59.80
C THR A 184 -5.83 -76.51 60.90
N GLN A 185 -5.43 -76.13 62.11
CA GLN A 185 -5.71 -76.91 63.31
C GLN A 185 -7.22 -76.86 63.58
N THR A 186 -7.92 -77.93 63.22
CA THR A 186 -9.28 -78.25 63.68
C THR A 186 -9.24 -78.50 65.18
N ILE A 187 -9.85 -77.60 65.95
CA ILE A 187 -10.14 -77.80 67.37
C ILE A 187 -11.38 -78.69 67.45
N THR A 188 -11.21 -79.93 67.88
CA THR A 188 -12.31 -80.81 68.33
C THR A 188 -12.72 -80.38 69.73
N VAL A 189 -13.99 -80.03 69.89
CA VAL A 189 -14.63 -79.82 71.20
C VAL A 189 -15.28 -81.15 71.56
N ASP A 190 -14.69 -81.86 72.51
CA ASP A 190 -15.32 -83.03 73.14
C ASP A 190 -16.18 -82.57 74.33
N GLU A 191 -17.28 -83.32 74.48
CA GLU A 191 -18.47 -83.14 75.34
C GLU A 191 -18.20 -83.39 76.84
#